data_AF-A0A3G8H3D6-F1
#
_entry.id   AF-A0A3G8H3D6-F1
#
_cell.length_a   1.000
_cell.length_b   1.000
_cell.length_c   1.000
_cell.angle_alpha   90.00
_cell.angle_beta   90.00
_cell.angle_gamma   90.00
#
_symmetry.space_group_name_H-M   'P 1'
#
loop_
_entity.id
_entity.type
_entity.pdbx_description
1 polymer ?
#
loop_
_entity_poly.entity_id
_entity_poly.type
_entity_poly.pdbx_seq_one_letter_code
_entity_poly.pdbx_strand_id
1 'polypeptide(L)'
;MDRQIVYPGQIPLETDLLNSNRFAMIAIAKLAAAMLGTGTVANGLACAPTSPASLQVKVGPGEMYSLAALDATDYSSLAADTTHNILKQGISLDDVLLTCTPPATAGQSINYLVQAAYQDSDTGLVTLPYYNASNPQQAWSGPNNSGAQQATARKGVISINAKAGVAATTGSQTTPAPDAGCSGLWVVTVANGQTTITAGNIVAYSAAPFLSAPLLTQVKQAPAVVGMVRNLVMSVTTASATATLSADEIVVESALGGNTYKLANFSQVINLGATGAGGMDAGAAPANGWVAVYAIYNPATGARALLGVNATSAAAPEVYGGGNMPAGYSASALVSVRRTNGSGQFAVGAQLDRSVETGVVSVLASGAATTYTAVSISSTVPPNARYVSFTFGMSTNGASNGVYVIATDPTNEVGLRRALSPVATQILGGAWNDVRLVTPQSVLYKNDAVGGTLGLNVVGYKF
;
A
#
# COMPACT_ATOMS: atom_id res chain seq x y z
N MET A 1 27.68 20.45 -3.68
CA MET A 1 27.85 20.53 -5.14
C MET A 1 29.12 21.30 -5.39
N ASP A 2 30.05 20.70 -6.13
CA ASP A 2 31.32 21.33 -6.45
C ASP A 2 31.11 22.40 -7.51
N ARG A 3 31.94 23.46 -7.48
CA ARG A 3 31.85 24.60 -8.38
C ARG A 3 33.25 25.01 -8.82
N GLN A 4 33.39 25.31 -10.11
CA GLN A 4 34.61 25.88 -10.64
C GLN A 4 34.72 27.36 -10.23
N ILE A 5 35.93 27.80 -9.89
CA ILE A 5 36.25 29.19 -9.59
C ILE A 5 37.07 29.72 -10.76
N VAL A 6 36.55 30.72 -11.45
CA VAL A 6 37.25 31.45 -12.52
C VAL A 6 37.43 32.89 -12.08
N TYR A 7 38.66 33.41 -12.15
CA TYR A 7 39.01 34.74 -11.64
C TYR A 7 38.91 35.83 -12.71
N PRO A 8 38.69 37.11 -12.32
CA PRO A 8 38.78 38.23 -13.26
C PRO A 8 40.14 38.28 -13.97
N GLY A 9 40.13 38.34 -15.30
CA GLY A 9 41.34 38.36 -16.12
C GLY A 9 41.95 36.99 -16.41
N GLN A 10 41.43 35.90 -15.82
CA GLN A 10 41.79 34.54 -16.21
C GLN A 10 41.24 34.21 -17.59
N ILE A 11 42.02 33.49 -18.41
CA ILE A 11 41.54 32.87 -19.64
C ILE A 11 40.83 31.55 -19.25
N PRO A 12 39.50 31.44 -19.43
CA PRO A 12 38.79 30.20 -19.10
C PRO A 12 39.25 29.05 -20.00
N LEU A 13 39.40 27.86 -19.42
CA LEU A 13 39.64 26.64 -20.16
C LEU A 13 38.30 25.95 -20.46
N GLU A 14 38.25 25.13 -21.49
CA GLU A 14 37.08 24.30 -21.78
C GLU A 14 36.76 23.36 -20.61
N THR A 15 37.79 22.90 -19.90
CA THR A 15 37.65 22.04 -18.72
C THR A 15 36.91 22.70 -17.57
N ASP A 16 36.90 24.05 -17.47
CA ASP A 16 36.12 24.77 -16.47
C ASP A 16 34.61 24.55 -16.71
N LEU A 17 34.17 24.65 -17.97
CA LEU A 17 32.78 24.42 -18.35
C LEU A 17 32.41 22.93 -18.24
N LEU A 18 33.27 22.06 -18.75
CA LEU A 18 33.03 20.61 -18.74
C LEU A 18 32.91 20.07 -17.30
N ASN A 19 33.76 20.54 -16.38
CA ASN A 19 33.65 20.15 -14.97
C ASN A 19 32.37 20.66 -14.32
N SER A 20 31.91 21.88 -14.64
CA SER A 20 30.64 22.39 -14.14
C SER A 20 29.46 21.48 -14.52
N ASN A 21 29.43 21.01 -15.77
CA ASN A 21 28.42 20.04 -16.24
C ASN A 21 28.52 18.70 -15.51
N ARG A 22 29.75 18.17 -15.34
CA ARG A 22 30.02 16.94 -14.61
C ARG A 22 29.55 17.02 -13.15
N PHE A 23 29.83 18.11 -12.44
CA PHE A 23 29.43 18.31 -11.05
C PHE A 23 27.91 18.43 -10.89
N ALA A 24 27.23 19.10 -11.82
CA ALA A 24 25.77 19.17 -11.84
C ALA A 24 25.16 17.77 -12.03
N MET A 25 25.69 16.98 -12.97
CA MET A 25 25.26 15.59 -13.18
C MET A 25 25.46 14.74 -11.91
N ILE A 26 26.61 14.83 -11.25
CA ILE A 26 26.87 14.10 -9.99
C ILE A 26 25.83 14.48 -8.93
N ALA A 27 25.55 15.77 -8.76
CA ALA A 27 24.58 16.24 -7.77
C ALA A 27 23.18 15.68 -8.03
N ILE A 28 22.71 15.73 -9.29
CA ILE A 28 21.41 15.17 -9.69
C ILE A 28 21.40 13.65 -9.52
N ALA A 29 22.48 12.95 -9.90
CA ALA A 29 22.59 11.51 -9.74
C ALA A 29 22.56 11.07 -8.27
N LYS A 30 23.16 11.83 -7.35
CA LYS A 30 23.10 11.55 -5.91
C LYS A 30 21.71 11.79 -5.34
N LEU A 31 20.99 12.82 -5.81
CA LEU A 31 19.59 13.02 -5.45
C LEU A 31 18.70 11.88 -5.97
N ALA A 32 18.87 11.49 -7.24
CA ALA A 32 18.13 10.38 -7.83
C ALA A 32 18.41 9.07 -7.08
N ALA A 33 19.67 8.79 -6.71
CA ALA A 33 20.02 7.61 -5.93
C ALA A 33 19.43 7.61 -4.51
N ALA A 34 19.31 8.77 -3.86
CA ALA A 34 18.65 8.87 -2.56
C ALA A 34 17.14 8.57 -2.64
N MET A 35 16.54 8.81 -3.81
CA MET A 35 15.10 8.65 -4.06
C MET A 35 14.72 7.28 -4.62
N LEU A 36 15.54 6.73 -5.52
CA LEU A 36 15.26 5.52 -6.30
C LEU A 36 16.10 4.31 -5.84
N GLY A 37 17.08 4.54 -4.96
CA GLY A 37 18.13 3.56 -4.65
C GLY A 37 19.17 3.48 -5.77
N THR A 38 19.98 2.43 -5.75
CA THR A 38 21.08 2.21 -6.71
C THR A 38 20.80 1.14 -7.76
N GLY A 39 19.65 0.45 -7.66
CA GLY A 39 19.21 -0.52 -8.66
C GLY A 39 18.80 0.16 -9.97
N THR A 40 18.82 -0.59 -11.07
CA THR A 40 18.29 -0.10 -12.34
C THR A 40 16.78 0.10 -12.21
N VAL A 41 16.29 1.20 -12.75
CA VAL A 41 14.89 1.62 -12.69
C VAL A 41 14.47 2.18 -14.06
N ALA A 42 13.28 1.84 -14.52
CA ALA A 42 12.68 2.37 -15.75
C ALA A 42 11.35 3.07 -15.46
N ASN A 43 11.08 4.17 -16.15
CA ASN A 43 9.79 4.86 -16.13
C ASN A 43 9.37 5.23 -17.56
N GLY A 44 8.08 5.13 -17.86
CA GLY A 44 7.59 5.20 -19.24
C GLY A 44 7.95 3.94 -20.03
N LEU A 45 8.51 4.11 -21.24
CA LEU A 45 8.93 3.01 -22.12
C LEU A 45 7.82 1.97 -22.40
N ALA A 46 6.59 2.46 -22.56
CA ALA A 46 5.44 1.61 -22.82
C ALA A 46 5.60 0.91 -24.18
N CYS A 47 5.44 -0.42 -24.20
CA CYS A 47 5.48 -1.19 -25.43
C CYS A 47 4.07 -1.42 -25.97
N ALA A 48 3.84 -1.08 -27.23
CA ALA A 48 2.54 -1.20 -27.88
C ALA A 48 2.69 -1.69 -29.34
N PRO A 49 1.61 -2.21 -29.94
CA PRO A 49 1.55 -2.42 -31.38
C PRO A 49 1.73 -1.13 -32.19
N THR A 50 2.22 -1.28 -33.41
CA THR A 50 2.25 -0.20 -34.39
C THR A 50 0.87 0.13 -34.97
N SER A 51 0.74 1.35 -35.50
CA SER A 51 -0.42 1.79 -36.28
C SER A 51 0.09 2.56 -37.51
N PRO A 52 -0.04 2.04 -38.75
CA PRO A 52 -0.70 0.78 -39.12
C PRO A 52 -0.05 -0.47 -38.52
N ALA A 53 -0.86 -1.52 -38.31
CA ALA A 53 -0.40 -2.75 -37.69
C ALA A 53 0.67 -3.46 -38.54
N SER A 54 1.75 -3.90 -37.91
CA SER A 54 2.86 -4.60 -38.56
C SER A 54 3.50 -5.62 -37.61
N LEU A 55 4.57 -6.29 -38.07
CA LEU A 55 5.44 -7.15 -37.25
C LEU A 55 6.46 -6.35 -36.43
N GLN A 56 6.09 -5.13 -36.04
CA GLN A 56 6.89 -4.28 -35.18
C GLN A 56 6.11 -3.92 -33.92
N VAL A 57 6.85 -3.71 -32.84
CA VAL A 57 6.35 -3.02 -31.65
C VAL A 57 6.98 -1.64 -31.56
N LYS A 58 6.24 -0.69 -31.02
CA LYS A 58 6.75 0.62 -30.63
C LYS A 58 7.01 0.64 -29.13
N VAL A 59 8.22 1.02 -28.74
CA VAL A 59 8.55 1.35 -27.35
C VAL A 59 8.53 2.87 -27.24
N GLY A 60 7.57 3.39 -26.49
CA GLY A 60 7.36 4.83 -26.35
C GLY A 60 8.47 5.53 -25.56
N PRO A 61 8.41 6.86 -25.45
CA PRO A 61 9.37 7.64 -24.68
C PRO A 61 9.39 7.27 -23.20
N GLY A 62 10.51 7.56 -22.55
CA GLY A 62 10.71 7.33 -21.13
C GLY A 62 12.16 7.51 -20.71
N GLU A 63 12.43 7.16 -19.46
CA GLU A 63 13.73 7.28 -18.83
C GLU A 63 14.14 5.98 -18.14
N MET A 64 15.45 5.76 -18.09
CA MET A 64 16.07 4.67 -17.35
C MET A 64 17.17 5.25 -16.45
N TYR A 65 17.20 4.81 -15.21
CA TYR A 65 18.26 5.10 -14.26
C TYR A 65 19.08 3.84 -14.04
N SER A 66 20.39 3.91 -14.22
CA SER A 66 21.28 2.77 -13.99
C SER A 66 22.60 3.22 -13.41
N LEU A 67 23.16 2.39 -12.54
CA LEU A 67 24.50 2.61 -12.01
C LEU A 67 25.51 2.40 -13.15
N ALA A 68 26.30 3.41 -13.45
CA ALA A 68 27.34 3.37 -14.47
C ALA A 68 28.52 4.25 -14.05
N ALA A 69 29.66 4.07 -14.73
CA ALA A 69 30.83 4.90 -14.55
C ALA A 69 30.48 6.38 -14.70
N LEU A 70 31.15 7.25 -13.94
CA LEU A 70 30.98 8.70 -14.05
C LEU A 70 31.21 9.15 -15.50
N ASP A 71 32.33 8.70 -16.07
CA ASP A 71 32.65 8.85 -17.48
C ASP A 71 33.35 7.58 -17.98
N ALA A 72 32.68 6.79 -18.82
CA ALA A 72 33.25 5.57 -19.39
C ALA A 72 34.35 5.83 -20.45
N THR A 73 34.29 7.01 -21.08
CA THR A 73 35.25 7.49 -22.07
C THR A 73 35.58 8.96 -21.79
N ASP A 74 36.69 9.45 -22.32
CA ASP A 74 37.11 10.83 -22.16
C ASP A 74 36.01 11.80 -22.60
N TYR A 75 35.68 12.77 -21.75
CA TYR A 75 34.74 13.85 -22.06
C TYR A 75 35.54 15.07 -22.49
N SER A 76 35.86 15.14 -23.79
CA SER A 76 36.81 16.12 -24.33
C SER A 76 38.17 16.00 -23.60
N SER A 77 38.71 17.08 -23.04
CA SER A 77 39.97 17.07 -22.31
C SER A 77 39.87 16.48 -20.89
N LEU A 78 38.67 16.13 -20.42
CA LEU A 78 38.50 15.41 -19.16
C LEU A 78 38.66 13.91 -19.39
N ALA A 79 39.67 13.30 -18.77
CA ALA A 79 39.86 11.86 -18.83
C ALA A 79 38.64 11.09 -18.30
N ALA A 80 38.45 9.88 -18.82
CA ALA A 80 37.48 8.92 -18.31
C ALA A 80 37.65 8.70 -16.80
N ASP A 81 36.54 8.57 -16.09
CA ASP A 81 36.49 8.16 -14.69
C ASP A 81 35.61 6.92 -14.55
N THR A 82 36.27 5.77 -14.60
CA THR A 82 35.65 4.45 -14.43
C THR A 82 35.78 3.91 -13.01
N THR A 83 36.38 4.68 -12.09
CA THR A 83 36.56 4.25 -10.69
C THR A 83 35.36 4.63 -9.83
N HIS A 84 34.68 5.72 -10.19
CA HIS A 84 33.44 6.15 -9.57
C HIS A 84 32.24 5.74 -10.39
N ASN A 85 31.21 5.23 -9.69
CA ASN A 85 29.92 4.94 -10.28
C ASN A 85 28.85 5.88 -9.71
N ILE A 86 27.96 6.35 -10.58
CA ILE A 86 26.81 7.19 -10.22
C ILE A 86 25.55 6.67 -10.93
N LEU A 87 24.38 6.97 -10.37
CA LEU A 87 23.10 6.61 -10.98
C LEU A 87 22.83 7.56 -12.16
N LYS A 88 23.22 7.14 -13.36
CA LYS A 88 23.06 7.92 -14.60
C LYS A 88 21.64 7.79 -15.12
N GLN A 89 21.16 8.87 -15.76
CA GLN A 89 19.85 8.91 -16.41
C GLN A 89 20.01 8.80 -17.93
N GLY A 90 19.43 7.76 -18.51
CA GLY A 90 19.21 7.63 -19.94
C GLY A 90 17.82 8.12 -20.29
N ILE A 91 17.70 8.83 -21.41
CA ILE A 91 16.42 9.36 -21.90
C ILE A 91 16.18 8.87 -23.32
N SER A 92 14.97 8.40 -23.59
CA SER A 92 14.43 8.21 -24.94
C SER A 92 13.24 9.15 -25.12
N LEU A 93 13.36 10.11 -26.04
CA LEU A 93 12.31 11.10 -26.29
C LEU A 93 11.35 10.68 -27.42
N ASP A 94 11.77 9.74 -28.25
CA ASP A 94 11.04 9.29 -29.43
C ASP A 94 10.68 7.80 -29.33
N ASP A 95 9.66 7.39 -30.09
CA ASP A 95 9.28 5.99 -30.25
C ASP A 95 10.41 5.18 -30.90
N VAL A 96 10.79 4.06 -30.29
CA VAL A 96 11.72 3.09 -30.87
C VAL A 96 10.94 1.93 -31.48
N LEU A 97 11.08 1.73 -32.80
CA LEU A 97 10.44 0.63 -33.53
C LEU A 97 11.34 -0.60 -33.53
N LEU A 98 10.80 -1.73 -33.06
CA LEU A 98 11.51 -3.01 -32.99
C LEU A 98 10.80 -4.05 -33.82
N THR A 99 11.53 -4.72 -34.73
CA THR A 99 10.97 -5.77 -35.59
C THR A 99 11.04 -7.13 -34.91
N CYS A 100 9.91 -7.85 -34.88
CA CYS A 100 9.79 -9.19 -34.33
C CYS A 100 9.28 -10.14 -35.42
N THR A 101 10.20 -10.84 -36.08
CA THR A 101 9.88 -11.74 -37.19
C THR A 101 9.25 -13.04 -36.71
N PRO A 102 8.17 -13.54 -37.36
CA PRO A 102 7.62 -14.86 -37.09
C PRO A 102 8.64 -15.98 -37.30
N PRO A 103 8.53 -17.11 -36.57
CA PRO A 103 9.34 -18.29 -36.85
C PRO A 103 8.91 -18.92 -38.18
N ALA A 104 9.82 -19.66 -38.84
CA ALA A 104 9.57 -20.27 -40.15
C ALA A 104 8.68 -21.53 -40.10
N THR A 105 8.71 -22.28 -39.00
CA THR A 105 8.05 -23.58 -38.88
C THR A 105 6.61 -23.44 -38.39
N ALA A 106 5.67 -24.07 -39.09
CA ALA A 106 4.26 -24.12 -38.68
C ALA A 106 4.08 -24.72 -37.28
N GLY A 107 3.17 -24.15 -36.50
CA GLY A 107 2.90 -24.57 -35.11
C GLY A 107 3.93 -24.11 -34.08
N GLN A 108 4.92 -23.29 -34.48
CA GLN A 108 5.88 -22.69 -33.56
C GLN A 108 5.58 -21.22 -33.24
N SER A 109 6.05 -20.78 -32.08
CA SER A 109 6.11 -19.39 -31.65
C SER A 109 7.52 -19.06 -31.14
N ILE A 110 7.85 -17.77 -31.15
CA ILE A 110 9.09 -17.23 -30.61
C ILE A 110 8.77 -16.08 -29.64
N ASN A 111 9.51 -16.01 -28.55
CA ASN A 111 9.49 -14.85 -27.66
C ASN A 111 10.66 -13.92 -28.01
N TYR A 112 10.37 -12.63 -28.17
CA TYR A 112 11.36 -11.56 -28.21
C TYR A 112 11.40 -10.87 -26.86
N LEU A 113 12.60 -10.74 -26.28
CA LEU A 113 12.81 -9.88 -25.12
C LEU A 113 13.16 -8.48 -25.61
N VAL A 114 12.29 -7.51 -25.36
CA VAL A 114 12.63 -6.09 -25.46
C VAL A 114 13.49 -5.76 -24.24
N GLN A 115 14.74 -5.40 -24.47
CA GLN A 115 15.70 -5.07 -23.43
C GLN A 115 16.28 -3.67 -23.65
N ALA A 116 16.71 -3.06 -22.56
CA ALA A 116 17.23 -1.71 -22.58
C ALA A 116 18.47 -1.55 -21.68
N ALA A 117 19.38 -0.66 -22.08
CA ALA A 117 20.55 -0.28 -21.30
C ALA A 117 20.81 1.22 -21.38
N TYR A 118 21.31 1.80 -20.29
CA TYR A 118 21.90 3.14 -20.31
C TYR A 118 23.19 3.15 -21.15
N GLN A 119 23.38 4.17 -21.98
CA GLN A 119 24.66 4.42 -22.66
C GLN A 119 24.97 5.92 -22.73
N ASP A 120 26.26 6.27 -22.64
CA ASP A 120 26.76 7.59 -23.04
C ASP A 120 26.97 7.59 -24.56
N SER A 121 26.44 8.59 -25.26
CA SER A 121 26.57 8.74 -26.71
C SER A 121 27.03 10.14 -27.07
N ASP A 122 28.17 10.23 -27.74
CA ASP A 122 28.70 11.46 -28.30
C ASP A 122 28.07 11.74 -29.67
N THR A 123 27.46 12.92 -29.82
CA THR A 123 26.64 13.29 -30.97
C THR A 123 26.96 14.71 -31.46
N GLY A 124 26.37 15.11 -32.58
CA GLY A 124 26.55 16.45 -33.14
C GLY A 124 27.97 16.69 -33.65
N LEU A 125 28.49 15.76 -34.46
CA LEU A 125 29.79 15.89 -35.10
C LEU A 125 29.83 17.12 -36.02
N VAL A 126 30.69 18.09 -35.69
CA VAL A 126 30.86 19.34 -36.46
C VAL A 126 32.35 19.70 -36.51
N THR A 127 32.80 20.30 -37.61
CA THR A 127 34.15 20.89 -37.69
C THR A 127 34.14 22.23 -36.95
N LEU A 128 34.80 22.28 -35.79
CA LEU A 128 34.80 23.45 -34.90
C LEU A 128 35.93 24.43 -35.26
N PRO A 129 35.73 25.75 -35.10
CA PRO A 129 36.81 26.72 -35.20
C PRO A 129 37.73 26.64 -33.97
N TYR A 130 39.05 26.68 -34.19
CA TYR A 130 40.08 26.66 -33.15
C TYR A 130 40.93 27.93 -33.19
N TYR A 131 41.42 28.38 -32.01
CA TYR A 131 42.34 29.50 -31.95
C TYR A 131 43.68 29.14 -32.59
N ASN A 132 44.15 30.02 -33.49
CA ASN A 132 45.43 29.88 -34.16
C ASN A 132 46.45 30.84 -33.53
N ALA A 133 47.33 30.29 -32.69
CA ALA A 133 48.34 31.10 -32.01
C ALA A 133 49.40 31.69 -32.96
N SER A 134 49.65 31.07 -34.14
CA SER A 134 50.64 31.58 -35.10
C SER A 134 50.08 32.64 -36.05
N ASN A 135 48.76 32.66 -36.27
CA ASN A 135 48.07 33.74 -36.97
C ASN A 135 46.66 33.98 -36.37
N PRO A 136 46.55 34.88 -35.38
CA PRO A 136 45.28 35.16 -34.70
C PRO A 136 44.17 35.74 -35.60
N GLN A 137 44.49 36.20 -36.82
CA GLN A 137 43.49 36.69 -37.77
C GLN A 137 42.74 35.56 -38.50
N GLN A 138 43.18 34.30 -38.35
CA GLN A 138 42.57 33.15 -39.03
C GLN A 138 42.40 31.99 -38.06
N ALA A 139 41.15 31.64 -37.75
CA ALA A 139 40.84 30.44 -36.98
C ALA A 139 41.24 29.16 -37.76
N TRP A 140 41.72 28.16 -37.02
CA TRP A 140 41.87 26.80 -37.55
C TRP A 140 40.50 26.13 -37.72
N SER A 141 40.39 25.25 -38.71
CA SER A 141 39.20 24.40 -38.91
C SER A 141 39.47 22.99 -38.39
N GLY A 142 38.87 22.63 -37.25
CA GLY A 142 39.17 21.41 -36.51
C GLY A 142 40.53 21.43 -35.80
N PRO A 143 40.83 20.41 -34.98
CA PRO A 143 42.08 20.32 -34.23
C PRO A 143 43.28 20.35 -35.17
N ASN A 144 44.29 21.16 -34.84
CA ASN A 144 45.50 21.34 -35.65
C ASN A 144 45.22 21.69 -37.12
N ASN A 145 44.10 22.38 -37.40
CA ASN A 145 43.63 22.73 -38.74
C ASN A 145 43.40 21.53 -39.67
N SER A 146 43.06 20.36 -39.13
CA SER A 146 42.91 19.10 -39.87
C SER A 146 41.58 18.96 -40.63
N GLY A 147 40.60 19.81 -40.34
CA GLY A 147 39.21 19.66 -40.83
C GLY A 147 38.40 18.57 -40.13
N ALA A 148 39.00 17.82 -39.19
CA ALA A 148 38.32 16.75 -38.48
C ALA A 148 37.10 17.27 -37.67
N GLN A 149 36.00 16.54 -37.76
CA GLN A 149 34.80 16.82 -36.98
C GLN A 149 34.95 16.28 -35.55
N GLN A 150 34.36 16.98 -34.60
CA GLN A 150 34.31 16.56 -33.20
C GLN A 150 32.88 16.62 -32.67
N ALA A 151 32.58 15.73 -31.73
CA ALA A 151 31.29 15.72 -31.07
C ALA A 151 31.14 16.99 -30.21
N THR A 152 29.92 17.54 -30.21
CA THR A 152 29.59 18.78 -29.51
C THR A 152 28.66 18.55 -28.31
N ALA A 153 28.12 17.33 -28.18
CA ALA A 153 27.27 16.96 -27.05
C ALA A 153 27.45 15.49 -26.67
N ARG A 154 27.53 15.22 -25.36
CA ARG A 154 27.40 13.88 -24.78
C ARG A 154 26.00 13.73 -24.21
N LYS A 155 25.29 12.68 -24.63
CA LYS A 155 23.92 12.37 -24.18
C LYS A 155 23.91 11.08 -23.38
N GLY A 156 23.15 11.06 -22.29
CA GLY A 156 22.69 9.82 -21.67
C GLY A 156 21.47 9.30 -22.43
N VAL A 157 21.64 8.21 -23.17
CA VAL A 157 20.58 7.60 -23.99
C VAL A 157 20.17 6.25 -23.42
N ILE A 158 19.01 5.77 -23.86
CA ILE A 158 18.57 4.39 -23.64
C ILE A 158 18.77 3.65 -24.95
N SER A 159 19.66 2.67 -24.96
CA SER A 159 19.74 1.71 -26.06
C SER A 159 18.65 0.67 -25.88
N ILE A 160 17.67 0.63 -26.77
CA ILE A 160 16.54 -0.30 -26.73
C ILE A 160 16.64 -1.22 -27.94
N ASN A 161 16.59 -2.54 -27.70
CA ASN A 161 16.62 -3.54 -28.77
C ASN A 161 15.76 -4.76 -28.42
N ALA A 162 15.44 -5.57 -29.43
CA ALA A 162 14.71 -6.83 -29.27
C ALA A 162 15.65 -8.01 -29.47
N LYS A 163 15.78 -8.85 -28.44
CA LYS A 163 16.55 -10.09 -28.48
C LYS A 163 15.64 -11.27 -28.80
N ALA A 164 15.94 -11.99 -29.87
CA ALA A 164 15.19 -13.18 -30.28
C ALA A 164 15.47 -14.36 -29.35
N GLY A 165 14.43 -15.07 -28.93
CA GLY A 165 14.52 -16.36 -28.24
C GLY A 165 14.69 -17.53 -29.22
N VAL A 166 14.48 -18.74 -28.71
CA VAL A 166 14.44 -19.94 -29.54
C VAL A 166 12.99 -20.25 -29.88
N ALA A 167 12.70 -20.41 -31.18
CA ALA A 167 11.38 -20.84 -31.62
C ALA A 167 11.09 -22.27 -31.15
N ALA A 168 9.91 -22.49 -30.59
CA ALA A 168 9.45 -23.80 -30.14
C ALA A 168 7.96 -23.96 -30.41
N THR A 169 7.42 -25.17 -30.21
CA THR A 169 5.98 -25.42 -30.25
C THR A 169 5.24 -24.35 -29.45
N THR A 170 4.20 -23.76 -30.04
CA THR A 170 3.42 -22.69 -29.39
C THR A 170 2.97 -23.12 -28.00
N GLY A 171 3.33 -22.32 -26.99
CA GLY A 171 3.10 -22.61 -25.57
C GLY A 171 4.34 -23.14 -24.82
N SER A 172 5.40 -23.55 -25.52
CA SER A 172 6.65 -24.04 -24.94
C SER A 172 7.88 -23.19 -25.26
N GLN A 173 7.70 -22.07 -25.98
CA GLN A 173 8.78 -21.12 -26.26
C GLN A 173 9.28 -20.45 -24.98
N THR A 174 10.60 -20.29 -24.87
CA THR A 174 11.24 -19.66 -23.73
C THR A 174 11.67 -18.23 -24.06
N THR A 175 11.50 -17.33 -23.09
CA THR A 175 12.02 -15.96 -23.20
C THR A 175 13.53 -15.98 -22.96
N PRO A 176 14.35 -15.37 -23.84
CA PRO A 176 15.79 -15.29 -23.62
C PRO A 176 16.09 -14.41 -22.41
N ALA A 177 17.22 -14.67 -21.73
CA ALA A 177 17.69 -13.79 -20.66
C ALA A 177 18.23 -12.46 -21.24
N PRO A 178 18.12 -11.33 -20.50
CA PRO A 178 18.75 -10.07 -20.90
C PRO A 178 20.27 -10.21 -21.11
N ASP A 179 20.83 -9.43 -22.03
CA ASP A 179 22.27 -9.34 -22.21
C ASP A 179 22.97 -8.67 -21.01
N ALA A 180 24.27 -8.90 -20.86
CA ALA A 180 25.06 -8.25 -19.83
C ALA A 180 24.95 -6.72 -19.94
N GLY A 181 24.59 -6.06 -18.84
CA GLY A 181 24.36 -4.61 -18.80
C GLY A 181 22.98 -4.16 -19.31
N CYS A 182 22.14 -5.07 -19.82
CA CYS A 182 20.76 -4.79 -20.21
C CYS A 182 19.77 -5.24 -19.15
N SER A 183 18.65 -4.53 -19.06
CA SER A 183 17.46 -4.92 -18.30
C SER A 183 16.34 -5.30 -19.25
N GLY A 184 15.68 -6.43 -19.00
CA GLY A 184 14.48 -6.83 -19.75
C GLY A 184 13.30 -5.95 -19.38
N LEU A 185 12.54 -5.47 -20.37
CA LEU A 185 11.38 -4.60 -20.18
C LEU A 185 10.08 -5.32 -20.54
N TRP A 186 10.01 -5.87 -21.76
CA TRP A 186 8.79 -6.50 -22.30
C TRP A 186 9.13 -7.80 -23.01
N VAL A 187 8.14 -8.69 -23.09
CA VAL A 187 8.19 -9.90 -23.88
C VAL A 187 7.13 -9.80 -24.97
N VAL A 188 7.54 -10.06 -26.21
CA VAL A 188 6.66 -10.07 -27.39
C VAL A 188 6.64 -11.47 -27.98
N THR A 189 5.47 -12.12 -27.95
CA THR A 189 5.30 -13.47 -28.50
C THR A 189 4.72 -13.38 -29.91
N VAL A 190 5.44 -13.95 -30.89
CA VAL A 190 5.01 -14.00 -32.30
C VAL A 190 4.88 -15.45 -32.75
N ALA A 191 3.73 -15.81 -33.32
CA ALA A 191 3.48 -17.14 -33.87
C ALA A 191 3.82 -17.20 -35.37
N ASN A 192 4.10 -18.41 -35.88
CA ASN A 192 4.26 -18.64 -37.32
C ASN A 192 3.03 -18.13 -38.11
N GLY A 193 3.27 -17.52 -39.26
CA GLY A 193 2.21 -16.99 -40.13
C GLY A 193 1.56 -15.69 -39.66
N GLN A 194 1.93 -15.17 -38.49
CA GLN A 194 1.44 -13.88 -38.01
C GLN A 194 1.97 -12.74 -38.89
N THR A 195 1.11 -11.76 -39.23
CA THR A 195 1.47 -10.58 -40.03
C THR A 195 1.40 -9.27 -39.26
N THR A 196 0.83 -9.29 -38.05
CA THR A 196 0.65 -8.14 -37.17
C THR A 196 0.80 -8.52 -35.71
N ILE A 197 1.40 -7.66 -34.90
CA ILE A 197 1.47 -7.81 -33.43
C ILE A 197 0.29 -7.07 -32.80
N THR A 198 -0.37 -7.68 -31.82
CA THR A 198 -1.48 -7.07 -31.07
C THR A 198 -1.11 -6.86 -29.60
N ALA A 199 -1.93 -6.15 -28.85
CA ALA A 199 -1.67 -5.92 -27.42
C ALA A 199 -1.60 -7.25 -26.63
N GLY A 200 -2.36 -8.27 -27.02
CA GLY A 200 -2.32 -9.59 -26.37
C GLY A 200 -1.01 -10.36 -26.61
N ASN A 201 -0.17 -9.93 -27.55
CA ASN A 201 1.15 -10.51 -27.79
C ASN A 201 2.25 -9.90 -26.90
N ILE A 202 1.95 -8.82 -26.19
CA ILE A 202 2.93 -8.03 -25.44
C ILE A 202 2.63 -8.16 -23.95
N VAL A 203 3.61 -8.61 -23.17
CA VAL A 203 3.51 -8.71 -21.72
C VAL A 203 4.75 -8.12 -21.07
N ALA A 204 4.62 -7.55 -19.87
CA ALA A 204 5.79 -7.07 -19.13
C ALA A 204 6.73 -8.24 -18.80
N TYR A 205 8.03 -8.01 -18.88
CA TYR A 205 9.00 -8.98 -18.40
C TYR A 205 8.89 -9.09 -16.88
N SER A 206 8.93 -10.30 -16.33
CA SER A 206 8.63 -10.55 -14.90
C SER A 206 9.60 -9.84 -13.94
N ALA A 207 10.84 -9.61 -14.37
CA ALA A 207 11.84 -8.85 -13.63
C ALA A 207 12.07 -7.44 -14.21
N ALA A 208 11.09 -6.88 -14.93
CA ALA A 208 11.21 -5.55 -15.48
C ALA A 208 11.33 -4.50 -14.36
N PRO A 209 12.32 -3.59 -14.43
CA PRO A 209 12.59 -2.63 -13.36
C PRO A 209 11.66 -1.40 -13.40
N PHE A 210 10.39 -1.57 -13.78
CA PHE A 210 9.46 -0.44 -13.84
C PHE A 210 9.15 0.11 -12.44
N LEU A 211 9.11 1.44 -12.31
CA LEU A 211 8.65 2.09 -11.09
C LEU A 211 7.21 1.68 -10.77
N SER A 212 7.03 1.00 -9.64
CA SER A 212 5.73 0.58 -9.14
C SER A 212 4.99 1.76 -8.49
N ALA A 213 4.23 2.49 -9.30
CA ALA A 213 3.52 3.73 -8.94
C ALA A 213 4.46 4.91 -8.60
N PRO A 214 4.07 6.16 -8.91
CA PRO A 214 5.00 7.29 -8.82
C PRO A 214 5.44 7.45 -7.37
N LEU A 215 6.76 7.37 -7.13
CA LEU A 215 7.46 7.57 -5.85
C LEU A 215 6.83 8.62 -4.90
N LEU A 216 6.17 9.64 -5.46
CA LEU A 216 5.38 10.63 -4.74
C LEU A 216 4.25 10.06 -3.85
N THR A 217 3.60 8.96 -4.21
CA THR A 217 2.60 8.29 -3.35
C THR A 217 3.24 7.60 -2.14
N GLN A 218 4.51 7.20 -2.22
CA GLN A 218 5.23 6.62 -1.08
C GLN A 218 5.78 7.72 -0.16
N VAL A 219 6.29 8.83 -0.73
CA VAL A 219 6.83 9.97 0.04
C VAL A 219 5.72 10.75 0.80
N LYS A 220 4.47 10.71 0.33
CA LYS A 220 3.33 11.41 0.98
C LYS A 220 2.68 10.64 2.15
N GLN A 221 3.16 9.45 2.51
CA GLN A 221 2.56 8.68 3.60
C GLN A 221 3.00 9.28 4.95
N ALA A 222 2.18 10.15 5.53
CA ALA A 222 2.28 10.47 6.95
C ALA A 222 2.02 9.20 7.76
N PRO A 223 2.77 8.92 8.84
CA PRO A 223 2.51 7.76 9.69
C PRO A 223 1.07 7.84 10.18
N ALA A 224 0.29 6.83 9.84
CA ALA A 224 -1.08 6.66 10.32
C ALA A 224 -1.22 5.22 10.80
N VAL A 225 -2.15 4.99 11.72
CA VAL A 225 -2.42 3.66 12.25
C VAL A 225 -3.70 3.16 11.57
N VAL A 226 -3.64 1.96 10.98
CA VAL A 226 -4.81 1.28 10.42
C VAL A 226 -6.02 1.38 11.35
N GLY A 227 -7.18 1.70 10.76
CA GLY A 227 -8.44 1.76 11.49
C GLY A 227 -8.62 3.02 12.34
N MET A 228 -7.70 3.99 12.31
CA MET A 228 -8.01 5.35 12.78
C MET A 228 -9.16 5.94 11.96
N VAL A 229 -10.11 6.56 12.65
CA VAL A 229 -11.30 7.15 12.06
C VAL A 229 -11.58 8.53 12.65
N ARG A 230 -12.34 9.35 11.93
CA ARG A 230 -12.87 10.63 12.42
C ARG A 230 -14.39 10.65 12.26
N ASN A 231 -15.10 10.89 13.37
CA ASN A 231 -16.55 11.03 13.40
C ASN A 231 -17.26 9.82 12.77
N LEU A 232 -16.79 8.60 13.04
CA LEU A 232 -17.42 7.42 12.47
C LEU A 232 -18.76 7.16 13.17
N VAL A 233 -19.81 6.94 12.39
CA VAL A 233 -21.16 6.65 12.89
C VAL A 233 -21.78 5.47 12.13
N MET A 234 -22.45 4.61 12.87
CA MET A 234 -23.35 3.58 12.34
C MET A 234 -24.52 3.40 13.30
N SER A 235 -25.76 3.62 12.83
CA SER A 235 -26.96 3.50 13.67
C SER A 235 -27.95 2.51 13.07
N VAL A 236 -28.46 1.61 13.91
CA VAL A 236 -29.49 0.63 13.58
C VAL A 236 -30.60 0.80 14.61
N THR A 237 -31.67 1.49 14.24
CA THR A 237 -32.81 1.82 15.14
C THR A 237 -33.86 0.71 15.19
N THR A 238 -33.87 -0.17 14.21
CA THR A 238 -34.69 -1.38 14.14
C THR A 238 -33.86 -2.47 13.50
N ALA A 239 -34.00 -3.72 13.95
CA ALA A 239 -33.20 -4.82 13.43
C ALA A 239 -33.30 -4.90 11.89
N SER A 240 -32.16 -4.92 11.22
CA SER A 240 -32.09 -4.78 9.76
C SER A 240 -30.92 -5.58 9.18
N ALA A 241 -31.10 -6.16 8.00
CA ALA A 241 -30.01 -6.77 7.24
C ALA A 241 -29.06 -5.71 6.64
N THR A 242 -29.52 -4.46 6.55
CA THR A 242 -28.75 -3.36 5.98
C THR A 242 -28.41 -2.31 7.02
N ALA A 243 -27.25 -1.67 6.86
CA ALA A 243 -26.84 -0.52 7.65
C ALA A 243 -25.86 0.36 6.86
N THR A 244 -25.85 1.65 7.17
CA THR A 244 -24.90 2.62 6.61
C THR A 244 -23.86 2.95 7.68
N LEU A 245 -22.59 2.90 7.29
CA LEU A 245 -21.47 3.39 8.09
C LEU A 245 -20.84 4.58 7.37
N SER A 246 -20.74 5.70 8.07
CA SER A 246 -20.15 6.93 7.58
C SER A 246 -19.02 7.40 8.49
N ALA A 247 -18.01 8.07 7.93
CA ALA A 247 -16.93 8.73 8.66
C ALA A 247 -16.34 9.85 7.78
N ASP A 248 -15.82 10.89 8.40
CA ASP A 248 -15.14 11.97 7.67
C ASP A 248 -13.82 11.49 7.06
N GLU A 249 -13.13 10.60 7.77
CA GLU A 249 -11.87 9.99 7.34
C GLU A 249 -11.75 8.58 7.94
N ILE A 250 -11.24 7.63 7.14
CA ILE A 250 -10.82 6.29 7.59
C ILE A 250 -9.42 6.00 7.06
N VAL A 251 -8.53 5.51 7.91
CA VAL A 251 -7.22 4.99 7.51
C VAL A 251 -7.31 3.49 7.24
N VAL A 252 -6.92 3.07 6.02
CA VAL A 252 -6.83 1.65 5.63
C VAL A 252 -5.41 1.31 5.19
N GLU A 253 -4.99 0.08 5.42
CA GLU A 253 -3.65 -0.39 5.04
C GLU A 253 -3.72 -1.68 4.22
N SER A 254 -2.70 -1.92 3.38
CA SER A 254 -2.60 -3.17 2.60
C SER A 254 -2.25 -4.40 3.44
N ALA A 255 -1.54 -4.17 4.54
CA ALA A 255 -1.17 -5.12 5.59
C ALA A 255 -0.80 -4.27 6.81
N LEU A 256 -0.66 -4.86 8.01
CA LEU A 256 -0.20 -4.11 9.18
C LEU A 256 1.18 -3.50 8.91
N GLY A 257 1.29 -2.16 8.96
CA GLY A 257 2.52 -1.43 8.62
C GLY A 257 2.81 -1.37 7.11
N GLY A 258 1.83 -1.72 6.27
CA GLY A 258 1.92 -1.71 4.81
C GLY A 258 1.58 -0.34 4.20
N ASN A 259 1.21 -0.35 2.93
CA ASN A 259 0.81 0.88 2.24
C ASN A 259 -0.43 1.48 2.89
N THR A 260 -0.33 2.75 3.27
CA THR A 260 -1.39 3.49 3.96
C THR A 260 -2.23 4.31 2.99
N TYR A 261 -3.55 4.24 3.12
CA TYR A 261 -4.50 5.04 2.36
C TYR A 261 -5.49 5.74 3.30
N LYS A 262 -5.75 7.03 3.06
CA LYS A 262 -6.72 7.84 3.81
C LYS A 262 -7.97 8.06 2.96
N LEU A 263 -9.10 7.53 3.42
CA LEU A 263 -10.38 7.59 2.73
C LEU A 263 -11.21 8.73 3.33
N ALA A 264 -11.21 9.89 2.67
CA ALA A 264 -12.05 11.02 3.05
C ALA A 264 -13.51 10.83 2.60
N ASN A 265 -14.46 11.38 3.36
CA ASN A 265 -15.90 11.34 3.09
C ASN A 265 -16.41 9.91 2.85
N PHE A 266 -16.08 9.00 3.77
CA PHE A 266 -16.49 7.61 3.65
C PHE A 266 -17.96 7.49 4.06
N SER A 267 -18.80 6.96 3.18
CA SER A 267 -20.21 6.65 3.49
C SER A 267 -20.64 5.48 2.62
N GLN A 268 -20.80 4.31 3.22
CA GLN A 268 -21.05 3.06 2.50
C GLN A 268 -22.14 2.25 3.19
N VAL A 269 -22.92 1.53 2.38
CA VAL A 269 -23.95 0.61 2.85
C VAL A 269 -23.38 -0.79 2.88
N ILE A 270 -23.72 -1.54 3.93
CA ILE A 270 -23.53 -2.98 3.99
C ILE A 270 -24.89 -3.68 4.04
N ASN A 271 -25.02 -4.79 3.32
CA ASN A 271 -26.18 -5.67 3.29
C ASN A 271 -25.75 -7.10 3.63
N LEU A 272 -26.10 -7.57 4.83
CA LEU A 272 -25.77 -8.90 5.34
C LEU A 272 -26.41 -10.06 4.55
N GLY A 273 -27.39 -9.77 3.68
CA GLY A 273 -27.98 -10.74 2.75
C GLY A 273 -27.22 -10.89 1.43
N ALA A 274 -26.19 -10.07 1.18
CA ALA A 274 -25.35 -10.14 -0.02
C ALA A 274 -23.97 -10.71 0.31
N THR A 275 -23.22 -11.14 -0.71
CA THR A 275 -21.83 -11.58 -0.61
C THR A 275 -20.93 -10.75 -1.52
N GLY A 276 -19.71 -10.44 -1.06
CA GLY A 276 -18.75 -9.57 -1.75
C GLY A 276 -18.77 -8.13 -1.25
N ALA A 277 -18.31 -7.19 -2.07
CA ALA A 277 -18.25 -5.79 -1.71
C ALA A 277 -19.64 -5.23 -1.35
N GLY A 278 -19.78 -4.67 -0.16
CA GLY A 278 -21.05 -4.22 0.39
C GLY A 278 -21.88 -5.31 1.07
N GLY A 279 -21.34 -6.52 1.27
CA GLY A 279 -22.01 -7.64 1.94
C GLY A 279 -21.07 -8.45 2.83
N MET A 280 -21.43 -9.71 3.09
CA MET A 280 -20.56 -10.68 3.78
C MET A 280 -19.41 -11.14 2.86
N ASP A 281 -18.25 -11.48 3.42
CA ASP A 281 -17.12 -11.99 2.67
C ASP A 281 -17.37 -13.42 2.17
N ALA A 282 -18.05 -14.23 2.98
CA ALA A 282 -18.54 -15.54 2.61
C ALA A 282 -19.79 -15.92 3.43
N GLY A 283 -20.64 -16.74 2.81
CA GLY A 283 -21.80 -17.32 3.49
C GLY A 283 -22.83 -16.30 3.98
N ALA A 284 -23.75 -16.77 4.81
CA ALA A 284 -24.75 -15.94 5.47
C ALA A 284 -24.20 -15.35 6.77
N ALA A 285 -24.71 -14.18 7.17
CA ALA A 285 -24.43 -13.61 8.48
C ALA A 285 -24.86 -14.58 9.61
N PRO A 286 -24.08 -14.69 10.70
CA PRO A 286 -24.37 -15.63 11.78
C PRO A 286 -25.68 -15.27 12.48
N ALA A 287 -26.46 -16.26 12.90
CA ALA A 287 -27.59 -16.05 13.81
C ALA A 287 -27.09 -15.90 15.25
N ASN A 288 -27.55 -14.88 15.98
CA ASN A 288 -27.14 -14.59 17.37
C ASN A 288 -25.61 -14.53 17.55
N GLY A 289 -24.89 -14.01 16.55
CA GLY A 289 -23.44 -13.98 16.52
C GLY A 289 -22.89 -12.56 16.35
N TRP A 290 -21.69 -12.50 15.77
CA TRP A 290 -20.94 -11.26 15.59
C TRP A 290 -20.47 -11.11 14.15
N VAL A 291 -20.65 -9.92 13.59
CA VAL A 291 -20.11 -9.53 12.29
C VAL A 291 -19.07 -8.43 12.51
N ALA A 292 -17.82 -8.71 12.18
CA ALA A 292 -16.79 -7.70 11.99
C ALA A 292 -16.98 -7.04 10.63
N VAL A 293 -16.94 -5.72 10.56
CA VAL A 293 -17.10 -4.97 9.33
C VAL A 293 -15.80 -4.23 9.03
N TYR A 294 -15.29 -4.45 7.83
CA TYR A 294 -14.10 -3.80 7.31
C TYR A 294 -14.48 -2.72 6.30
N ALA A 295 -13.82 -1.57 6.36
CA ALA A 295 -13.73 -0.69 5.19
C ALA A 295 -12.68 -1.29 4.25
N ILE A 296 -13.02 -1.47 2.97
CA ILE A 296 -12.12 -2.02 1.95
C ILE A 296 -11.89 -0.99 0.84
N TYR A 297 -10.66 -0.95 0.31
CA TYR A 297 -10.24 -0.01 -0.72
C TYR A 297 -9.50 -0.69 -1.88
N ASN A 298 -9.78 -0.23 -3.09
CA ASN A 298 -9.07 -0.57 -4.32
C ASN A 298 -8.16 0.62 -4.71
N PRO A 299 -6.83 0.53 -4.49
CA PRO A 299 -5.90 1.61 -4.82
C PRO A 299 -5.78 1.93 -6.31
N ALA A 300 -6.12 0.99 -7.20
CA ALA A 300 -6.02 1.18 -8.64
C ALA A 300 -7.20 1.99 -9.21
N THR A 301 -8.40 1.84 -8.64
CA THR A 301 -9.62 2.48 -9.15
C THR A 301 -10.20 3.55 -8.22
N GLY A 302 -9.77 3.60 -6.97
CA GLY A 302 -10.37 4.44 -5.94
C GLY A 302 -11.69 3.91 -5.37
N ALA A 303 -12.11 2.70 -5.77
CA ALA A 303 -13.34 2.09 -5.28
C ALA A 303 -13.25 1.77 -3.78
N ARG A 304 -14.36 2.01 -3.08
CA ARG A 304 -14.50 1.82 -1.63
C ARG A 304 -15.77 1.04 -1.35
N ALA A 305 -15.75 0.19 -0.33
CA ALA A 305 -16.92 -0.58 0.10
C ALA A 305 -16.76 -1.00 1.57
N LEU A 306 -17.78 -1.68 2.10
CA LEU A 306 -17.71 -2.42 3.36
C LEU A 306 -17.65 -3.92 3.08
N LEU A 307 -17.06 -4.69 3.99
CA LEU A 307 -17.03 -6.15 3.93
C LEU A 307 -17.29 -6.73 5.32
N GLY A 308 -18.34 -7.53 5.46
CA GLY A 308 -18.70 -8.21 6.70
C GLY A 308 -18.05 -9.58 6.83
N VAL A 309 -17.61 -9.95 8.02
CA VAL A 309 -16.96 -11.24 8.32
C VAL A 309 -17.58 -11.80 9.58
N ASN A 310 -17.88 -13.10 9.61
CA ASN A 310 -18.32 -13.75 10.83
C ASN A 310 -17.17 -13.78 11.85
N ALA A 311 -17.33 -13.04 12.95
CA ALA A 311 -16.36 -12.91 14.03
C ALA A 311 -16.86 -13.55 15.33
N THR A 312 -17.79 -14.51 15.24
CA THR A 312 -18.45 -15.10 16.43
C THR A 312 -17.47 -15.91 17.28
N SER A 313 -16.54 -16.64 16.65
CA SER A 313 -15.67 -17.59 17.34
C SER A 313 -14.27 -17.05 17.66
N ALA A 314 -13.88 -15.90 17.11
CA ALA A 314 -12.56 -15.32 17.30
C ALA A 314 -12.58 -13.81 17.06
N ALA A 315 -11.65 -13.09 17.69
CA ALA A 315 -11.47 -11.67 17.44
C ALA A 315 -10.98 -11.43 16.01
N ALA A 316 -11.64 -10.53 15.29
CA ALA A 316 -11.25 -10.13 13.95
C ALA A 316 -9.99 -9.24 13.99
N PRO A 317 -9.00 -9.45 13.10
CA PRO A 317 -7.78 -8.61 13.03
C PRO A 317 -8.08 -7.17 12.56
N GLU A 318 -7.15 -6.23 12.78
CA GLU A 318 -7.33 -4.82 12.35
C GLU A 318 -7.29 -4.62 10.83
N VAL A 319 -6.59 -5.50 10.11
CA VAL A 319 -6.63 -5.61 8.63
C VAL A 319 -7.32 -6.94 8.30
N TYR A 320 -8.16 -6.97 7.27
CA TYR A 320 -8.83 -8.18 6.82
C TYR A 320 -7.81 -9.27 6.49
N GLY A 321 -7.89 -10.39 7.22
CA GLY A 321 -7.00 -11.55 7.06
C GLY A 321 -7.63 -12.74 6.32
N GLY A 322 -8.86 -12.60 5.83
CA GLY A 322 -9.58 -13.68 5.14
C GLY A 322 -9.18 -13.84 3.67
N GLY A 323 -9.54 -14.97 3.07
CA GLY A 323 -9.22 -15.28 1.66
C GLY A 323 -10.25 -14.78 0.63
N ASN A 324 -11.33 -14.12 1.07
CA ASN A 324 -12.47 -13.77 0.22
C ASN A 324 -12.56 -12.27 -0.08
N MET A 325 -11.42 -11.57 -0.12
CA MET A 325 -11.40 -10.15 -0.47
C MET A 325 -11.89 -9.95 -1.92
N PRO A 326 -12.87 -9.06 -2.18
CA PRO A 326 -13.37 -8.82 -3.54
C PRO A 326 -12.25 -8.38 -4.49
N ALA A 327 -12.35 -8.78 -5.76
CA ALA A 327 -11.31 -8.53 -6.76
C ALA A 327 -10.95 -7.05 -6.88
N GLY A 328 -9.64 -6.75 -6.87
CA GLY A 328 -9.09 -5.40 -6.98
C GLY A 328 -9.01 -4.64 -5.65
N TYR A 329 -9.68 -5.08 -4.59
CA TYR A 329 -9.50 -4.53 -3.25
C TYR A 329 -8.24 -5.13 -2.63
N SER A 330 -7.38 -4.29 -2.07
CA SER A 330 -6.08 -4.72 -1.52
C SER A 330 -5.68 -4.01 -0.23
N ALA A 331 -6.52 -3.09 0.27
CA ALA A 331 -6.34 -2.44 1.56
C ALA A 331 -7.63 -2.49 2.37
N SER A 332 -7.51 -2.62 3.69
CA SER A 332 -8.66 -2.69 4.58
C SER A 332 -8.37 -2.15 5.99
N ALA A 333 -9.45 -1.88 6.73
CA ALA A 333 -9.40 -1.64 8.17
C ALA A 333 -10.67 -2.13 8.85
N LEU A 334 -10.55 -2.71 10.04
CA LEU A 334 -11.67 -3.02 10.90
C LEU A 334 -12.30 -1.72 11.39
N VAL A 335 -13.58 -1.52 11.11
CA VAL A 335 -14.31 -0.28 11.43
C VAL A 335 -15.51 -0.50 12.33
N SER A 336 -16.00 -1.74 12.45
CA SER A 336 -17.10 -2.07 13.34
C SER A 336 -17.07 -3.55 13.73
N VAL A 337 -17.63 -3.88 14.89
CA VAL A 337 -18.02 -5.24 15.24
C VAL A 337 -19.42 -5.17 15.82
N ARG A 338 -20.41 -5.79 15.19
CA ARG A 338 -21.84 -5.67 15.52
C ARG A 338 -22.47 -7.03 15.81
N ARG A 339 -23.40 -7.04 16.75
CA ARG A 339 -24.21 -8.22 17.06
C ARG A 339 -25.25 -8.47 15.97
N THR A 340 -25.53 -9.73 15.68
CA THR A 340 -26.68 -10.15 14.87
C THR A 340 -27.78 -10.77 15.73
N ASN A 341 -29.05 -10.66 15.30
CA ASN A 341 -30.18 -11.33 15.92
C ASN A 341 -30.33 -12.77 15.40
N GLY A 342 -31.39 -13.48 15.84
CA GLY A 342 -31.67 -14.84 15.40
C GLY A 342 -31.92 -15.02 13.90
N SER A 343 -32.23 -13.93 13.18
CA SER A 343 -32.43 -13.92 11.72
C SER A 343 -31.18 -13.48 10.94
N GLY A 344 -30.03 -13.32 11.60
CA GLY A 344 -28.78 -12.85 10.95
C GLY A 344 -28.80 -11.36 10.58
N GLN A 345 -29.74 -10.58 11.11
CA GLN A 345 -29.80 -9.13 10.90
C GLN A 345 -28.98 -8.41 11.96
N PHE A 346 -28.46 -7.21 11.67
CA PHE A 346 -27.88 -6.35 12.70
C PHE A 346 -28.90 -6.09 13.80
N ALA A 347 -28.47 -6.26 15.06
CA ALA A 347 -29.26 -5.88 16.21
C ALA A 347 -29.31 -4.35 16.38
N VAL A 348 -30.32 -3.89 17.14
CA VAL A 348 -30.49 -2.47 17.49
C VAL A 348 -29.28 -1.98 18.29
N GLY A 349 -28.80 -0.81 17.93
CA GLY A 349 -27.70 -0.13 18.61
C GLY A 349 -27.09 0.99 17.77
N ALA A 350 -26.25 1.79 18.39
CA ALA A 350 -25.53 2.89 17.74
C ALA A 350 -24.03 2.70 17.90
N GLN A 351 -23.25 3.28 17.00
CA GLN A 351 -21.80 3.32 17.09
C GLN A 351 -21.35 4.75 16.86
N LEU A 352 -20.42 5.19 17.71
CA LEU A 352 -19.62 6.38 17.52
C LEU A 352 -18.15 5.98 17.67
N ASP A 353 -17.35 6.19 16.63
CA ASP A 353 -15.97 5.73 16.54
C ASP A 353 -15.84 4.25 16.91
N ARG A 354 -15.05 3.90 17.94
CA ARG A 354 -14.87 2.52 18.42
C ARG A 354 -15.84 2.13 19.54
N SER A 355 -16.79 3.00 19.88
CA SER A 355 -17.79 2.77 20.93
C SER A 355 -19.11 2.32 20.34
N VAL A 356 -19.60 1.18 20.78
CA VAL A 356 -20.90 0.63 20.37
C VAL A 356 -21.83 0.60 21.57
N GLU A 357 -22.98 1.24 21.43
CA GLU A 357 -24.08 1.20 22.38
C GLU A 357 -25.13 0.21 21.91
N THR A 358 -25.63 -0.61 22.83
CA THR A 358 -26.59 -1.68 22.55
C THR A 358 -27.88 -1.46 23.32
N GLY A 359 -28.93 -2.22 22.96
CA GLY A 359 -30.03 -2.44 23.89
C GLY A 359 -29.53 -3.06 25.21
N VAL A 360 -30.28 -2.83 26.29
CA VAL A 360 -29.96 -3.36 27.63
C VAL A 360 -30.15 -4.88 27.62
N VAL A 361 -29.08 -5.63 27.91
CA VAL A 361 -29.11 -7.09 27.98
C VAL A 361 -28.66 -7.57 29.35
N SER A 362 -29.53 -8.27 30.08
CA SER A 362 -29.16 -8.86 31.37
C SER A 362 -28.19 -10.02 31.19
N VAL A 363 -27.07 -9.96 31.89
CA VAL A 363 -26.03 -11.01 31.93
C VAL A 363 -25.91 -11.66 33.30
N LEU A 364 -26.49 -11.04 34.33
CA LEU A 364 -26.60 -11.55 35.69
C LEU A 364 -27.86 -10.95 36.33
N ALA A 365 -28.71 -11.75 36.96
CA ALA A 365 -29.98 -11.26 37.54
C ALA A 365 -29.99 -11.19 39.07
N SER A 366 -29.37 -12.16 39.77
CA SER A 366 -29.38 -12.24 41.24
C SER A 366 -28.11 -12.91 41.76
N GLY A 367 -26.95 -12.41 41.35
CA GLY A 367 -25.66 -12.97 41.75
C GLY A 367 -25.38 -12.76 43.23
N ALA A 368 -25.10 -13.84 43.96
CA ALA A 368 -24.84 -13.81 45.41
C ALA A 368 -23.48 -14.43 45.80
N ALA A 369 -22.54 -14.57 44.85
CA ALA A 369 -21.26 -15.20 45.10
C ALA A 369 -20.37 -14.32 45.99
N THR A 370 -19.81 -14.88 47.06
CA THR A 370 -18.91 -14.20 48.01
C THR A 370 -17.44 -14.30 47.64
N THR A 371 -17.11 -15.03 46.58
CA THR A 371 -15.79 -15.11 45.96
C THR A 371 -15.89 -14.72 44.50
N TYR A 372 -14.78 -14.28 43.91
CA TYR A 372 -14.73 -13.89 42.49
C TYR A 372 -15.22 -15.03 41.59
N THR A 373 -16.37 -14.80 40.96
CA THR A 373 -17.04 -15.75 40.08
C THR A 373 -17.16 -15.14 38.69
N ALA A 374 -16.87 -15.93 37.66
CA ALA A 374 -16.94 -15.48 36.27
C ALA A 374 -18.39 -15.33 35.79
N VAL A 375 -18.66 -14.23 35.10
CA VAL A 375 -19.88 -13.98 34.33
C VAL A 375 -19.49 -13.93 32.86
N SER A 376 -20.07 -14.81 32.07
CA SER A 376 -19.94 -14.73 30.62
C SER A 376 -20.80 -13.60 30.09
N ILE A 377 -20.21 -12.76 29.25
CA ILE A 377 -20.89 -11.65 28.56
C ILE A 377 -20.88 -11.85 27.03
N SER A 378 -20.51 -13.04 26.56
CA SER A 378 -20.35 -13.36 25.13
C SER A 378 -21.63 -13.22 24.31
N SER A 379 -22.79 -13.32 24.97
CA SER A 379 -24.10 -13.16 24.34
C SER A 379 -24.37 -11.73 23.86
N THR A 380 -23.61 -10.73 24.34
CA THR A 380 -23.86 -9.30 24.09
C THR A 380 -22.60 -8.44 23.95
N VAL A 381 -21.40 -9.02 24.11
CA VAL A 381 -20.11 -8.36 23.88
C VAL A 381 -19.27 -9.20 22.92
N PRO A 382 -18.65 -8.62 21.86
CA PRO A 382 -17.87 -9.37 20.90
C PRO A 382 -16.49 -9.80 21.43
N PRO A 383 -15.84 -10.81 20.81
CA PRO A 383 -14.46 -11.18 21.13
C PRO A 383 -13.44 -10.03 20.96
N ASN A 384 -13.71 -9.08 20.07
CA ASN A 384 -12.87 -7.90 19.83
C ASN A 384 -12.92 -6.86 20.97
N ALA A 385 -13.93 -6.89 21.83
CA ALA A 385 -14.10 -5.85 22.84
C ALA A 385 -12.94 -5.81 23.84
N ARG A 386 -12.48 -4.59 24.13
CA ARG A 386 -11.47 -4.27 25.15
C ARG A 386 -12.07 -3.59 26.37
N TYR A 387 -13.28 -3.03 26.23
CA TYR A 387 -14.04 -2.43 27.31
C TYR A 387 -15.52 -2.78 27.17
N VAL A 388 -16.21 -2.84 28.30
CA VAL A 388 -17.67 -3.05 28.39
C VAL A 388 -18.27 -2.05 29.37
N SER A 389 -19.49 -1.62 29.09
CA SER A 389 -20.27 -0.74 29.95
C SER A 389 -21.49 -1.47 30.47
N PHE A 390 -21.74 -1.33 31.77
CA PHE A 390 -22.85 -1.97 32.47
C PHE A 390 -23.79 -0.94 33.10
N THR A 391 -25.05 -1.29 33.21
CA THR A 391 -25.91 -0.85 34.30
C THR A 391 -26.00 -1.98 35.33
N PHE A 392 -26.05 -1.63 36.60
CA PHE A 392 -26.17 -2.60 37.68
C PHE A 392 -27.33 -2.25 38.61
N GLY A 393 -27.89 -3.28 39.23
CA GLY A 393 -28.79 -3.18 40.36
C GLY A 393 -28.25 -4.04 41.49
N MET A 394 -28.37 -3.58 42.72
CA MET A 394 -27.94 -4.32 43.90
C MET A 394 -28.96 -4.21 45.02
N SER A 395 -29.04 -5.26 45.84
CA SER A 395 -29.86 -5.29 47.05
C SER A 395 -29.06 -5.79 48.24
N THR A 396 -29.35 -5.32 49.45
CA THR A 396 -28.72 -5.81 50.70
C THR A 396 -29.78 -6.05 51.77
N ASN A 397 -29.66 -7.15 52.53
CA ASN A 397 -30.64 -7.50 53.57
C ASN A 397 -30.23 -7.02 54.99
N GLY A 398 -29.00 -6.50 55.17
CA GLY A 398 -28.51 -5.95 56.43
C GLY A 398 -27.65 -4.69 56.21
N ALA A 399 -27.44 -3.91 57.28
CA ALA A 399 -26.52 -2.77 57.25
C ALA A 399 -25.10 -3.30 57.06
N SER A 400 -24.55 -3.12 55.87
CA SER A 400 -23.26 -3.64 55.48
C SER A 400 -22.63 -2.62 54.56
N ASN A 401 -21.33 -2.32 54.73
CA ASN A 401 -20.55 -1.66 53.67
C ASN A 401 -20.34 -2.66 52.53
N GLY A 402 -21.44 -3.09 51.89
CA GLY A 402 -21.44 -4.11 50.86
C GLY A 402 -20.66 -3.60 49.66
N VAL A 403 -19.57 -4.27 49.31
CA VAL A 403 -18.72 -3.93 48.18
C VAL A 403 -19.05 -4.90 47.05
N TYR A 404 -19.61 -4.36 45.98
CA TYR A 404 -19.82 -5.12 44.75
C TYR A 404 -18.69 -4.81 43.81
N VAL A 405 -17.92 -5.82 43.45
CA VAL A 405 -16.73 -5.65 42.61
C VAL A 405 -16.97 -6.22 41.23
N ILE A 406 -16.67 -5.45 40.19
CA ILE A 406 -16.23 -6.03 38.92
C ILE A 406 -14.71 -5.89 38.83
N ALA A 407 -14.04 -7.01 38.62
CA ALA A 407 -12.61 -7.07 38.34
C ALA A 407 -12.34 -7.92 37.10
N THR A 408 -11.17 -7.69 36.50
CA THR A 408 -10.68 -8.49 35.37
C THR A 408 -9.62 -9.51 35.76
N ASP A 409 -9.08 -9.38 36.97
CA ASP A 409 -8.14 -10.29 37.60
C ASP A 409 -8.58 -10.48 39.05
N PRO A 410 -8.89 -11.71 39.51
CA PRO A 410 -9.33 -11.96 40.87
C PRO A 410 -8.20 -11.85 41.90
N THR A 411 -6.93 -11.89 41.46
CA THR A 411 -5.75 -11.96 42.34
C THR A 411 -5.30 -10.57 42.78
N ASN A 412 -5.21 -9.63 41.83
CA ASN A 412 -4.72 -8.28 42.06
C ASN A 412 -5.83 -7.20 41.95
N GLU A 413 -7.09 -7.64 41.77
CA GLU A 413 -8.27 -6.79 41.58
C GLU A 413 -8.10 -5.73 40.45
N VAL A 414 -7.35 -6.06 39.40
CA VAL A 414 -7.11 -5.13 38.28
C VAL A 414 -8.44 -4.75 37.62
N GLY A 415 -8.65 -3.45 37.41
CA GLY A 415 -9.86 -2.93 36.76
C GLY A 415 -11.06 -2.77 37.70
N LEU A 416 -10.85 -2.89 39.02
CA LEU A 416 -11.84 -2.74 40.07
C LEU A 416 -12.87 -1.61 39.79
N ARG A 417 -14.15 -1.95 39.83
CA ARG A 417 -15.27 -1.01 40.01
C ARG A 417 -16.04 -1.43 41.24
N ARG A 418 -16.36 -0.47 42.11
CA ARG A 418 -17.09 -0.72 43.36
C ARG A 418 -18.35 0.12 43.40
N ALA A 419 -19.39 -0.43 44.00
CA ALA A 419 -20.52 0.33 44.50
C ALA A 419 -20.83 -0.13 45.93
N LEU A 420 -21.32 0.82 46.73
CA LEU A 420 -21.53 0.71 48.17
C LEU A 420 -23.01 0.96 48.48
N SER A 421 -23.59 0.15 49.36
CA SER A 421 -24.93 0.38 49.91
C SER A 421 -24.82 0.69 51.41
N PRO A 422 -25.07 1.93 51.88
CA PRO A 422 -24.83 2.29 53.28
C PRO A 422 -25.95 1.88 54.24
N VAL A 423 -27.09 1.38 53.75
CA VAL A 423 -28.30 1.10 54.55
C VAL A 423 -28.82 -0.31 54.29
N ALA A 424 -29.44 -0.92 55.31
CA ALA A 424 -30.13 -2.20 55.18
C ALA A 424 -31.38 -2.09 54.30
N THR A 425 -31.74 -3.17 53.60
CA THR A 425 -33.03 -3.31 52.88
C THR A 425 -33.27 -2.24 51.81
N GLN A 426 -32.25 -1.89 51.05
CA GLN A 426 -32.32 -0.92 49.95
C GLN A 426 -31.99 -1.58 48.60
N ILE A 427 -32.65 -1.12 47.54
CA ILE A 427 -32.26 -1.38 46.15
C ILE A 427 -31.53 -0.14 45.64
N LEU A 428 -30.30 -0.31 45.17
CA LEU A 428 -29.49 0.74 44.55
C LEU A 428 -29.12 0.33 43.14
N GLY A 429 -28.95 1.32 42.26
CA GLY A 429 -28.52 1.11 40.89
C GLY A 429 -27.54 2.18 40.44
N GLY A 430 -26.84 1.87 39.36
CA GLY A 430 -25.88 2.79 38.75
C GLY A 430 -25.34 2.25 37.44
N ALA A 431 -24.29 2.91 36.96
CA ALA A 431 -23.60 2.51 35.74
C ALA A 431 -22.10 2.41 35.98
N TRP A 432 -21.47 1.42 35.34
CA TRP A 432 -20.03 1.30 35.24
C TRP A 432 -19.65 1.33 33.77
N ASN A 433 -19.08 2.45 33.35
CA ASN A 433 -18.62 2.62 31.98
C ASN A 433 -17.16 2.20 31.84
N ASP A 434 -16.82 1.72 30.64
CA ASP A 434 -15.46 1.39 30.25
C ASP A 434 -14.73 0.49 31.26
N VAL A 435 -15.41 -0.57 31.69
CA VAL A 435 -14.76 -1.67 32.42
C VAL A 435 -13.87 -2.39 31.42
N ARG A 436 -12.56 -2.29 31.61
CA ARG A 436 -11.57 -2.98 30.78
C ARG A 436 -11.85 -4.50 30.80
N LEU A 437 -11.52 -5.20 29.73
CA LEU A 437 -11.54 -6.66 29.65
C LEU A 437 -10.10 -7.18 29.53
N VAL A 438 -9.72 -8.12 30.39
CA VAL A 438 -8.44 -8.86 30.29
C VAL A 438 -8.69 -10.20 29.61
N THR A 439 -9.68 -10.95 30.09
CA THR A 439 -10.22 -12.12 29.39
C THR A 439 -11.34 -11.68 28.45
N PRO A 440 -11.27 -11.97 27.14
CA PRO A 440 -12.34 -11.66 26.21
C PRO A 440 -13.68 -12.22 26.70
N GLN A 441 -14.73 -11.40 26.59
CA GLN A 441 -16.12 -11.78 26.88
C GLN A 441 -16.38 -12.35 28.28
N SER A 442 -15.54 -12.05 29.27
CA SER A 442 -15.71 -12.48 30.66
C SER A 442 -15.37 -11.37 31.64
N VAL A 443 -16.19 -11.22 32.67
CA VAL A 443 -15.91 -10.38 33.84
C VAL A 443 -16.05 -11.20 35.11
N LEU A 444 -15.44 -10.77 36.20
CA LEU A 444 -15.58 -11.41 37.50
C LEU A 444 -16.42 -10.53 38.41
N TYR A 445 -17.34 -11.15 39.15
CA TYR A 445 -18.09 -10.45 40.21
C TYR A 445 -17.87 -11.12 41.56
N LYS A 446 -17.96 -10.32 42.62
CA LYS A 446 -18.16 -10.80 43.99
C LYS A 446 -19.13 -9.88 44.72
N ASN A 447 -19.75 -10.44 45.75
CA ASN A 447 -20.65 -9.77 46.66
C ASN A 447 -20.14 -9.94 48.09
N ASP A 448 -19.59 -8.86 48.66
CA ASP A 448 -19.13 -8.83 50.04
C ASP A 448 -20.25 -8.39 51.03
N ALA A 449 -21.48 -8.21 50.55
CA ALA A 449 -22.63 -7.81 51.37
C ALA A 449 -23.38 -9.01 51.96
N VAL A 450 -23.70 -8.93 53.26
CA VAL A 450 -24.48 -9.98 53.95
C VAL A 450 -25.88 -10.09 53.35
N GLY A 451 -26.17 -11.24 52.73
CA GLY A 451 -27.49 -11.55 52.15
C GLY A 451 -27.88 -10.67 50.94
N GLY A 452 -26.93 -10.02 50.28
CA GLY A 452 -27.21 -9.17 49.11
C GLY A 452 -27.26 -9.92 47.78
N THR A 453 -27.70 -9.24 46.71
CA THR A 453 -27.62 -9.75 45.33
C THR A 453 -27.20 -8.65 44.36
N LEU A 454 -26.55 -9.05 43.26
CA LEU A 454 -26.14 -8.19 42.15
C LEU A 454 -26.83 -8.60 40.85
N GLY A 455 -27.42 -7.64 40.16
CA GLY A 455 -27.85 -7.73 38.77
C GLY A 455 -26.94 -6.88 37.87
N LEU A 456 -26.57 -7.41 36.71
CA LEU A 456 -25.74 -6.75 35.71
C LEU A 456 -26.43 -6.81 34.35
N ASN A 457 -26.49 -5.66 33.69
CA ASN A 457 -26.93 -5.55 32.31
C ASN A 457 -25.87 -4.84 31.48
N VAL A 458 -25.55 -5.38 30.31
CA VAL A 458 -24.66 -4.71 29.36
C VAL A 458 -25.44 -3.67 28.58
N VAL A 459 -24.82 -2.51 28.37
CA VAL A 459 -25.38 -1.39 27.60
C VAL A 459 -24.45 -0.92 26.46
N GLY A 460 -23.22 -1.42 26.41
CA GLY A 460 -22.29 -1.11 25.32
C GLY A 460 -20.91 -1.71 25.52
N TYR A 461 -20.05 -1.53 24.52
CA TYR A 461 -18.66 -1.97 24.52
C TYR A 461 -17.78 -1.08 23.63
N LYS A 462 -16.46 -1.16 23.84
CA LYS A 462 -15.44 -0.57 22.96
C LYS A 462 -14.45 -1.63 22.52
N PHE A 463 -14.00 -1.58 21.27
CA PHE A 463 -13.11 -2.58 20.66
C PHE A 463 -11.82 -1.96 20.13
#